data_AF-A0A0F9FDW6-F1
#
_entry.id   AF-A0A0F9FDW6-F1
#
_cell.length_a   1.000
_cell.length_b   1.000
_cell.length_c   1.000
_cell.angle_alpha   90.00
_cell.angle_beta   90.00
_cell.angle_gamma   90.00
#
_symmetry.space_group_name_H-M   'P 1'
#
loop_
_entity.id
_entity.type
_entity.pdbx_description
1 polymer ?
#
loop_
_entity_poly.entity_id
_entity_poly.type
_entity_poly.pdbx_seq_one_letter_code
_entity_poly.pdbx_strand_id
1 'polypeptide(L)'
;TGHLIELAKTKKWDNVCRCLAEIVELVENEETTTAYQAEQWVASYLMDNIPQTTHWQESAYLNKPFVTTATIHIHAPDLRKHMQIVQRENMVPHVELCESLRIAGFTRASLTFRYEGKVCRRSFWKRNVTLPIGAEKKVKKQNQVQS
;
A
#
# COMPACT_ATOMS: atom_id res chain seq x y z
N THR A 1 10.57 23.37 -56.31
CA THR A 1 10.62 21.92 -56.04
C THR A 1 10.81 21.56 -54.57
N GLY A 2 11.41 22.42 -53.72
CA GLY A 2 11.58 22.15 -52.27
C GLY A 2 10.29 22.04 -51.44
N HIS A 3 9.29 22.89 -51.68
CA HIS A 3 8.03 22.89 -50.91
C HIS A 3 7.17 21.62 -51.07
N LEU A 4 7.21 20.97 -52.24
CA LEU A 4 6.49 19.73 -52.50
C LEU A 4 7.09 18.54 -51.74
N ILE A 5 8.38 18.59 -51.43
CA ILE A 5 9.10 17.55 -50.67
C ILE A 5 8.77 17.64 -49.18
N GLU A 6 8.61 18.85 -48.63
CA GLU A 6 8.20 19.05 -47.23
C GLU A 6 6.78 18.54 -46.98
N LEU A 7 5.82 18.89 -47.84
CA LEU A 7 4.42 18.45 -47.74
C LEU A 7 4.25 16.93 -47.88
N ALA A 8 5.07 16.28 -48.71
CA ALA A 8 5.06 14.83 -48.85
C ALA A 8 5.68 14.12 -47.65
N LYS A 9 6.68 14.73 -46.99
CA LYS A 9 7.31 14.20 -45.77
C LYS A 9 6.38 14.32 -44.56
N THR A 10 5.69 15.44 -44.40
CA THR A 10 4.74 15.64 -43.29
C THR A 10 3.57 14.65 -43.36
N LYS A 11 2.96 14.46 -44.53
CA LYS A 11 1.88 13.44 -44.67
C LYS A 11 2.32 12.01 -44.38
N LYS A 12 3.54 11.64 -44.77
CA LYS A 12 4.10 10.32 -44.43
C LYS A 12 4.38 10.20 -42.95
N TRP A 13 4.88 11.26 -42.32
CA TRP A 13 5.12 11.30 -40.88
C TRP A 13 3.83 11.21 -40.07
N ASP A 14 2.78 11.93 -40.46
CA ASP A 14 1.46 11.83 -39.82
C ASP A 14 0.86 10.43 -39.92
N ASN A 15 1.06 9.74 -41.06
CA ASN A 15 0.62 8.36 -41.20
C ASN A 15 1.45 7.40 -40.34
N VAL A 16 2.76 7.63 -40.18
CA VAL A 16 3.59 6.85 -39.24
C VAL A 16 3.13 7.09 -37.80
N CYS A 17 2.90 8.34 -37.39
CA CYS A 17 2.38 8.66 -36.07
C CYS A 17 1.00 8.03 -35.82
N ARG A 18 0.12 8.03 -36.83
CA ARG A 18 -1.21 7.39 -36.74
C ARG A 18 -1.12 5.87 -36.62
N CYS A 19 -0.29 5.24 -37.45
CA CYS A 19 -0.06 3.79 -37.34
C CYS A 19 0.57 3.43 -36.00
N LEU A 20 1.52 4.23 -35.49
CA LEU A 20 2.09 4.01 -34.16
C LEU A 20 1.04 4.19 -33.06
N ALA A 21 0.16 5.19 -33.17
CA ALA A 21 -0.94 5.39 -32.23
C ALA A 21 -2.00 4.26 -32.28
N GLU A 22 -2.24 3.65 -33.44
CA GLU A 22 -3.12 2.48 -33.59
C GLU A 22 -2.45 1.16 -33.12
N ILE A 23 -1.12 1.05 -33.22
CA ILE A 23 -0.35 -0.15 -32.81
C ILE A 23 -0.07 -0.16 -31.30
N VAL A 24 -0.16 0.98 -30.61
CA VAL A 24 -0.07 1.01 -29.15
C VAL A 24 -1.35 0.41 -28.56
N GLU A 25 -1.34 -0.91 -28.43
CA GLU A 25 -2.07 -1.58 -27.38
C GLU A 25 -1.62 -0.93 -26.07
N LEU A 26 -2.51 -0.20 -25.41
CA LEU A 26 -2.30 0.33 -24.06
C LEU A 26 -2.21 -0.87 -23.10
N VAL A 27 -1.04 -1.51 -23.07
CA VAL A 27 -0.69 -2.46 -22.02
C VAL A 27 -0.54 -1.60 -20.76
N GLU A 28 -1.53 -1.65 -19.88
CA GLU A 28 -1.41 -1.05 -18.56
C GLU A 28 -0.16 -1.62 -17.92
N ASN A 29 0.86 -0.77 -17.73
CA ASN A 29 2.04 -1.19 -17.02
C ASN A 29 1.64 -1.34 -15.55
N GLU A 30 1.43 -2.59 -15.10
CA GLU A 30 0.99 -2.91 -13.74
C GLU A 30 1.88 -2.24 -12.67
N GLU A 31 3.17 -2.04 -12.97
CA GLU A 31 4.17 -1.37 -12.13
C GLU A 31 3.95 0.15 -11.99
N THR A 32 3.07 0.74 -12.79
CA THR A 32 2.71 2.17 -12.74
C THR A 32 1.36 2.43 -12.10
N THR A 33 0.64 1.39 -11.69
CA THR A 33 -0.66 1.56 -11.05
C THR A 33 -0.53 2.18 -9.66
N THR A 34 -1.48 3.05 -9.31
CA THR A 34 -1.58 3.64 -7.97
C THR A 34 -1.68 2.57 -6.88
N ALA A 35 -2.31 1.43 -7.20
CA ALA A 35 -2.39 0.27 -6.32
C ALA A 35 -0.99 -0.30 -6.04
N TYR A 36 -0.21 -0.57 -7.08
CA TYR A 36 1.14 -1.11 -6.97
C TYR A 36 2.05 -0.19 -6.16
N GLN A 37 2.01 1.12 -6.39
CA GLN A 37 2.77 2.10 -5.60
C GLN A 37 2.42 2.03 -4.11
N ALA A 38 1.13 1.98 -3.77
CA ALA A 38 0.70 1.82 -2.38
C ALA A 38 1.17 0.50 -1.76
N GLU A 39 1.17 -0.60 -2.52
CA GLU A 39 1.72 -1.88 -2.08
C GLU A 39 3.22 -1.78 -1.78
N GLN A 40 3.99 -1.12 -2.65
CA GLN A 40 5.43 -0.92 -2.46
C GLN A 40 5.72 -0.05 -1.23
N TRP A 41 4.97 1.04 -1.03
CA TRP A 41 5.09 1.89 0.15
C TRP A 41 4.81 1.11 1.43
N VAL A 42 3.73 0.31 1.44
CA VAL A 42 3.39 -0.54 2.57
C VAL A 42 4.44 -1.61 2.79
N ALA A 43 4.87 -2.32 1.75
CA ALA A 43 5.90 -3.36 1.86
C ALA A 43 7.19 -2.81 2.46
N SER A 44 7.69 -1.68 1.92
CA SER A 44 8.85 -0.96 2.45
C SER A 44 8.66 -0.60 3.93
N TYR A 45 7.51 -0.03 4.29
CA TYR A 45 7.22 0.34 5.67
C TYR A 45 7.25 -0.84 6.63
N LEU A 46 6.73 -2.00 6.20
CA LEU A 46 6.64 -3.21 7.00
C LEU A 46 7.97 -3.97 7.11
N MET A 47 8.90 -3.78 6.17
CA MET A 47 10.27 -4.28 6.30
C MET A 47 10.98 -3.61 7.49
N ASP A 48 10.77 -2.30 7.66
CA ASP A 48 11.39 -1.53 8.75
C ASP A 48 10.57 -1.57 10.04
N ASN A 49 9.27 -1.84 9.95
CA ASN A 49 8.35 -1.86 11.09
C ASN A 49 7.60 -3.20 11.13
N ILE A 50 8.24 -4.21 11.71
CA ILE A 50 7.67 -5.56 11.82
C ILE A 50 6.36 -5.51 12.64
N PRO A 51 5.22 -5.94 12.08
CA PRO A 51 3.95 -5.93 12.79
C PRO A 51 3.94 -6.84 14.01
N GLN A 52 3.47 -6.32 15.14
CA GLN A 52 3.26 -7.13 16.34
C GLN A 52 1.89 -7.81 16.32
N THR A 53 1.81 -9.04 16.84
CA THR A 53 0.58 -9.82 16.96
C THR A 53 0.07 -9.90 18.40
N THR A 54 0.95 -10.23 19.35
CA THR A 54 0.57 -10.50 20.75
C THR A 54 0.31 -9.24 21.57
N HIS A 55 1.15 -8.21 21.42
CA HIS A 55 1.04 -6.92 22.14
C HIS A 55 0.56 -5.80 21.20
N TRP A 56 -0.48 -6.11 20.43
CA TRP A 56 -0.96 -5.19 19.40
C TRP A 56 -1.48 -3.86 19.99
N GLN A 57 -1.99 -3.84 21.24
CA GLN A 57 -2.47 -2.62 21.90
C GLN A 57 -1.34 -1.61 22.15
N GLU A 58 -0.15 -2.08 22.53
CA GLU A 58 1.04 -1.23 22.68
C GLU A 58 1.44 -0.66 21.33
N SER A 59 1.47 -1.50 20.29
CA SER A 59 1.77 -1.06 18.92
C SER A 59 0.74 -0.04 18.42
N ALA A 60 -0.54 -0.27 18.68
CA ALA A 60 -1.61 0.67 18.37
C ALA A 60 -1.47 1.98 19.16
N TYR A 61 -1.05 1.93 20.42
CA TYR A 61 -0.78 3.13 21.22
C TYR A 61 0.36 3.96 20.63
N LEU A 62 1.43 3.29 20.21
CA LEU A 62 2.63 3.86 19.58
C LEU A 62 2.49 4.11 18.08
N ASN A 63 1.32 3.86 17.49
CA ASN A 63 1.04 3.95 16.06
C ASN A 63 1.92 3.07 15.14
N LYS A 64 2.57 2.05 15.70
CA LYS A 64 3.30 1.04 14.93
C LYS A 64 2.32 0.09 14.24
N PRO A 65 2.71 -0.56 13.14
CA PRO A 65 1.85 -1.54 12.50
C PRO A 65 1.65 -2.75 13.42
N PHE A 66 0.47 -3.35 13.32
CA PHE A 66 0.15 -4.55 14.08
C PHE A 66 -0.82 -5.44 13.31
N VAL A 67 -0.84 -6.72 13.67
CA VAL A 67 -1.75 -7.70 13.10
C VAL A 67 -2.69 -8.18 14.21
N THR A 68 -3.98 -8.03 13.96
CA THR A 68 -5.03 -8.76 14.68
C THR A 68 -5.43 -9.98 13.85
N THR A 69 -6.15 -10.95 14.42
CA THR A 69 -6.73 -12.17 13.79
C THR A 69 -6.21 -12.53 12.39
N ALA A 70 -6.67 -11.83 11.34
CA ALA A 70 -6.16 -11.95 9.97
C ALA A 70 -6.14 -10.58 9.25
N THR A 71 -5.85 -9.51 9.99
CA THR A 71 -5.94 -8.14 9.47
C THR A 71 -4.74 -7.34 9.96
N ILE A 72 -4.01 -6.75 9.01
CA ILE A 72 -2.95 -5.79 9.31
C ILE A 72 -3.54 -4.40 9.46
N HIS A 73 -3.04 -3.65 10.42
CA HIS A 73 -3.42 -2.27 10.71
C HIS A 73 -2.20 -1.38 10.60
N ILE A 74 -2.34 -0.27 9.87
CA ILE A 74 -1.26 0.67 9.55
C ILE A 74 -1.74 2.08 9.86
N HIS A 75 -0.90 2.88 10.53
CA HIS A 75 -1.19 4.28 10.78
C HIS A 75 -0.68 5.14 9.62
N ALA A 76 -1.60 5.69 8.81
CA ALA A 76 -1.24 6.45 7.61
C ALA A 76 -0.27 7.63 7.85
N PRO A 77 -0.40 8.43 8.93
CA PRO A 77 0.58 9.47 9.21
C PRO A 77 2.01 8.95 9.39
N ASP A 78 2.21 7.78 9.98
CA ASP A 78 3.55 7.23 10.19
C ASP A 78 4.10 6.51 8.97
N LEU A 79 3.23 5.87 8.17
CA LEU A 79 3.58 5.42 6.82
C LEU A 79 4.09 6.60 5.97
N ARG A 80 3.35 7.73 5.97
CA ARG A 80 3.74 8.95 5.24
C ARG A 80 5.10 9.49 5.67
N LYS A 81 5.37 9.52 6.98
CA LYS A 81 6.69 9.93 7.51
C LYS A 81 7.78 8.97 7.06
N HIS A 82 7.53 7.66 7.09
CA HIS A 82 8.49 6.68 6.62
C HIS A 82 8.84 6.88 5.14
N MET A 83 7.85 7.10 4.28
CA MET A 83 8.07 7.39 2.85
C MET A 83 8.95 8.64 2.66
N GLN A 84 8.69 9.70 3.42
CA GLN A 84 9.48 10.93 3.37
C GLN A 84 10.95 10.71 3.77
N ILE A 85 11.21 9.84 4.76
CA ILE A 85 12.55 9.59 5.30
C ILE A 85 13.33 8.62 4.42
N VAL A 86 12.71 7.48 4.08
CA VAL A 86 13.40 6.32 3.50
C VAL A 86 13.47 6.41 1.98
N GLN A 87 12.39 6.83 1.34
CA GLN A 87 12.30 6.81 -0.12
C GLN A 87 12.73 8.13 -0.78
N ARG A 88 13.01 9.17 0.04
CA ARG A 88 13.30 10.54 -0.41
C ARG A 88 12.29 11.04 -1.45
N GLU A 89 11.08 10.47 -1.45
CA GLU A 89 10.03 10.88 -2.35
C GLU A 89 9.57 12.29 -1.99
N ASN A 90 9.12 13.03 -3.00
CA ASN A 90 8.39 14.26 -2.76
C ASN A 90 7.24 13.98 -1.80
N MET A 91 6.96 14.92 -0.90
CA MET A 91 5.96 14.73 0.15
C MET A 91 4.60 14.35 -0.47
N VAL A 92 4.25 13.06 -0.44
CA VAL A 92 2.96 12.57 -0.93
C VAL A 92 1.84 13.27 -0.15
N PRO A 93 0.92 13.98 -0.80
CA PRO A 93 -0.23 14.59 -0.15
C PRO A 93 -1.04 13.56 0.63
N HIS A 94 -1.57 13.95 1.78
CA HIS A 94 -2.35 13.03 2.61
C HIS A 94 -3.56 12.43 1.87
N VAL A 95 -4.19 13.23 1.01
CA VAL A 95 -5.34 12.81 0.19
C VAL A 95 -4.93 11.73 -0.80
N GLU A 96 -3.81 11.92 -1.51
CA GLU A 96 -3.28 10.93 -2.46
C GLU A 96 -2.92 9.63 -1.76
N LEU A 97 -2.22 9.68 -0.62
CA LEU A 97 -1.89 8.49 0.15
C LEU A 97 -3.16 7.70 0.55
N CYS A 98 -4.21 8.40 0.97
CA CYS A 98 -5.46 7.76 1.35
C CYS A 98 -6.18 7.14 0.14
N GLU A 99 -6.14 7.79 -1.03
CA GLU A 99 -6.69 7.24 -2.26
C GLU A 99 -5.93 5.98 -2.69
N SER A 100 -4.60 6.05 -2.72
CA SER A 100 -3.76 4.92 -3.11
C SER A 100 -3.95 3.71 -2.19
N LEU A 101 -4.04 3.94 -0.87
CA LEU A 101 -4.36 2.88 0.08
C LEU A 101 -5.74 2.26 -0.18
N ARG A 102 -6.75 3.08 -0.51
CA ARG A 102 -8.10 2.57 -0.84
C ARG A 102 -8.08 1.72 -2.10
N ILE A 103 -7.40 2.18 -3.14
CA ILE A 103 -7.25 1.45 -4.41
C ILE A 103 -6.50 0.12 -4.17
N ALA A 104 -5.50 0.09 -3.29
CA ALA A 104 -4.79 -1.12 -2.86
C ALA A 104 -5.59 -2.02 -1.88
N GLY A 105 -6.90 -1.77 -1.71
CA GLY A 105 -7.79 -2.61 -0.91
C GLY A 105 -7.71 -2.40 0.60
N PHE A 106 -7.06 -1.33 1.07
CA PHE A 106 -7.12 -0.96 2.48
C PHE A 106 -8.42 -0.19 2.78
N THR A 107 -8.95 -0.42 3.97
CA THR A 107 -10.14 0.27 4.48
C THR A 107 -9.82 1.03 5.74
N ARG A 108 -10.40 2.22 5.91
CA ARG A 108 -10.21 3.00 7.14
C ARG A 108 -11.05 2.40 8.27
N ALA A 109 -10.46 2.21 9.44
CA ALA A 109 -11.12 1.71 10.63
C ALA A 109 -10.76 2.57 11.85
N SER A 110 -11.73 2.80 12.74
CA SER A 110 -11.47 3.34 14.07
C SER A 110 -11.40 2.20 15.06
N LEU A 111 -10.34 2.16 15.86
CA LEU A 111 -10.12 1.20 16.91
C LEU A 111 -10.19 1.89 18.26
N THR A 112 -10.98 1.31 19.17
CA THR A 112 -11.04 1.72 20.58
C THR A 112 -10.45 0.59 21.42
N PHE A 113 -9.45 0.90 22.23
CA PHE A 113 -8.74 -0.09 23.05
C PHE A 113 -8.32 0.54 24.38
N ARG A 114 -7.95 -0.31 25.36
CA ARG A 114 -7.34 0.14 26.62
C ARG A 114 -5.87 -0.23 26.65
N TYR A 115 -5.04 0.70 27.07
CA TYR A 115 -3.61 0.49 27.31
C TYR A 115 -3.20 1.27 28.57
N GLU A 116 -2.50 0.61 29.51
CA GLU A 116 -2.10 1.20 30.79
C GLU A 116 -3.25 1.91 31.55
N GLY A 117 -4.44 1.30 31.56
CA GLY A 117 -5.62 1.85 32.24
C GLY A 117 -6.31 3.02 31.52
N LYS A 118 -5.77 3.52 30.41
CA LYS A 118 -6.37 4.59 29.61
C LYS A 118 -7.16 4.03 28.43
N VAL A 119 -8.31 4.63 28.14
CA VAL A 119 -9.06 4.35 26.90
C VAL A 119 -8.47 5.19 25.77
N CYS A 120 -8.04 4.53 24.71
CA CYS A 120 -7.49 5.15 23.52
C CYS A 120 -8.41 4.89 22.32
N ARG A 121 -8.56 5.90 21.46
CA ARG A 121 -9.26 5.79 20.18
C ARG A 121 -8.33 6.28 19.07
N ARG A 122 -8.10 5.45 18.06
CA ARG A 122 -7.25 5.79 16.92
C ARG A 122 -7.83 5.30 15.60
N SER A 123 -7.44 5.96 14.51
CA SER A 123 -7.81 5.55 13.15
C SER A 123 -6.63 4.85 12.48
N PHE A 124 -6.89 3.69 11.90
CA PHE A 124 -5.92 2.91 11.13
C PHE A 124 -6.48 2.57 9.76
N TRP A 125 -5.58 2.29 8.82
CA TRP A 125 -5.90 1.62 7.56
C TRP A 125 -5.68 0.13 7.76
N LYS A 126 -6.67 -0.66 7.36
CA LYS A 126 -6.66 -2.10 7.58
C LYS A 126 -6.88 -2.88 6.29
N ARG A 127 -6.22 -4.02 6.18
CA ARG A 127 -6.42 -4.97 5.09
C ARG A 127 -6.35 -6.39 5.62
N ASN A 128 -7.17 -7.28 5.06
CA ASN A 128 -7.09 -8.69 5.38
C ASN A 128 -5.78 -9.26 4.84
N VAL A 129 -5.03 -9.95 5.69
CA VAL A 129 -3.83 -10.66 5.30
C VAL A 129 -4.19 -12.14 5.23
N THR A 130 -3.96 -12.75 4.08
CA THR A 130 -4.03 -14.20 3.95
C THR A 130 -2.87 -14.79 4.73
N LEU A 131 -3.09 -15.12 6.01
CA LEU A 131 -2.14 -15.92 6.75
C LEU A 131 -2.04 -17.29 6.05
N PRO A 132 -0.84 -17.83 5.79
CA PRO A 132 -0.72 -19.16 5.22
C PRO A 132 -1.48 -20.16 6.12
N ILE A 133 -2.39 -20.90 5.50
CA ILE A 133 -3.27 -21.91 6.08
C ILE A 133 -2.39 -22.93 6.83
N GLY A 134 -2.19 -22.73 8.14
CA GLY A 134 -1.27 -23.58 8.90
C GLY A 134 -0.88 -23.06 10.30
N ALA A 135 -1.01 -21.77 10.58
CA ALA A 135 -0.65 -21.20 11.88
C ALA A 135 -1.62 -21.55 13.02
N GLU A 136 -2.86 -21.97 12.72
CA GLU A 136 -3.88 -22.26 13.73
C GLU A 136 -3.59 -23.53 14.56
N LYS A 137 -2.72 -24.43 14.11
CA LYS A 137 -2.44 -25.68 14.82
C LYS A 137 -1.48 -25.54 16.01
N LYS A 138 -0.74 -24.43 16.15
CA LYS A 138 0.21 -24.27 17.27
C LYS A 138 -0.39 -23.68 18.53
N VAL A 139 -1.51 -22.96 18.45
CA VAL A 139 -2.13 -22.33 19.64
C VAL A 139 -2.88 -23.34 20.51
N LYS A 140 -3.39 -24.45 19.94
CA LYS A 140 -4.10 -25.47 20.74
C LYS A 140 -3.17 -26.43 21.51
N LYS A 141 -1.87 -26.49 21.21
CA LYS A 141 -0.96 -27.45 21.89
C LYS A 141 -0.30 -26.91 23.16
N GLN A 142 -0.33 -25.59 23.40
CA GLN A 142 0.21 -25.01 24.65
C GLN A 142 -0.80 -24.97 25.80
N ASN A 143 -2.11 -25.03 25.52
CA ASN A 143 -3.15 -25.07 26.57
C ASN A 143 -3.50 -26.49 27.07
N GLN A 144 -2.71 -27.52 26.72
CA GLN A 144 -2.95 -28.91 27.15
C GLN A 144 -1.82 -29.49 28.02
N VAL A 145 -0.85 -28.67 28.44
CA VAL A 145 0.26 -29.09 29.33
C VAL A 145 0.18 -28.39 30.70
N GLN A 146 -0.90 -27.66 30.98
CA GLN A 146 -1.20 -27.13 32.31
C GLN A 146 -2.63 -27.52 32.70
N SER A 147 -2.82 -28.82 32.96
CA SER A 147 -3.94 -29.37 33.72
C SER A 147 -3.45 -30.62 34.42
#